data_AF-A0A964NUS1-F1
#
_entry.id   AF-A0A964NUS1-F1
#
_cell.length_a   1.000
_cell.length_b   1.000
_cell.length_c   1.000
_cell.angle_alpha   90.00
_cell.angle_beta   90.00
_cell.angle_gamma   90.00
#
_symmetry.space_group_name_H-M   'P 1'
#
loop_
_entity.id
_entity.type
_entity.pdbx_description
1 polymer ?
#
loop_
_entity_poly.entity_id
_entity_poly.type
_entity_poly.pdbx_seq_one_letter_code
_entity_poly.pdbx_strand_id
1 'polypeptide(L)' 'MRPLSFIADEPTANLDDVHAERTIEMLETQARAVNALLVIATHDQRLKRRIAKQVMLGAPA' A
#
# COMPACT_ATOMS: atom_id res chain seq x y z
N MET A 1 11.11 -3.07 20.58
CA MET A 1 9.93 -3.71 19.96
C MET A 1 10.00 -3.50 18.46
N ARG A 2 9.67 -4.51 17.64
CA ARG A 2 9.47 -4.34 16.19
C ARG A 2 7.98 -4.05 15.93
N PRO A 3 7.63 -3.10 15.04
CA PRO A 3 6.23 -2.81 14.74
C PRO A 3 5.59 -4.04 14.11
N LEU A 4 4.42 -4.43 14.62
CA LEU A 4 3.68 -5.60 14.15
C LEU A 4 2.99 -5.33 12.80
N SER A 5 2.75 -4.06 12.49
CA SER A 5 2.07 -3.63 11.27
C SER A 5 2.47 -2.22 10.82
N PHE A 6 2.37 -1.99 9.52
CA PHE A 6 2.38 -0.69 8.87
C PHE A 6 0.98 -0.42 8.32
N ILE A 7 0.45 0.76 8.58
CA ILE A 7 -0.82 1.23 8.02
C ILE A 7 -0.51 2.52 7.28
N ALA A 8 -0.85 2.60 6.00
CA ALA A 8 -0.68 3.78 5.18
C ALA A 8 -2.02 4.18 4.56
N ASP A 9 -2.41 5.44 4.76
CA ASP A 9 -3.62 6.03 4.20
C ASP A 9 -3.22 6.94 3.04
N GLU A 10 -3.69 6.60 1.84
CA GLU A 10 -3.38 7.29 0.58
C GLU A 10 -1.89 7.63 0.37
N PRO A 11 -0.96 6.65 0.45
CA PRO A 11 0.48 6.91 0.40
C PRO A 11 1.00 7.45 -0.94
N THR A 12 0.20 7.35 -2.00
CA THR A 12 0.56 7.80 -3.35
C THR A 12 -0.22 9.03 -3.80
N ALA A 13 -0.99 9.67 -2.90
CA ALA A 13 -1.70 10.90 -3.21
C ALA A 13 -0.72 11.97 -3.72
N ASN A 14 -1.12 12.67 -4.78
CA ASN A 14 -0.35 13.74 -5.41
C ASN A 14 1.02 13.33 -6.00
N LEU A 15 1.30 12.02 -6.13
CA LEU A 15 2.50 11.53 -6.80
C LEU A 15 2.20 11.15 -8.25
N ASP A 16 3.17 11.43 -9.13
CA ASP A 16 3.17 10.85 -10.48
C ASP A 16 3.40 9.33 -10.45
N ASP A 17 3.29 8.68 -11.60
CA ASP A 17 3.41 7.22 -11.71
C ASP A 17 4.74 6.69 -11.14
N VAL A 18 5.86 7.36 -11.45
CA VAL A 18 7.21 6.93 -11.05
C VAL A 18 7.39 7.04 -9.55
N HIS A 19 6.96 8.15 -8.96
CA HIS A 19 7.08 8.38 -7.53
C HIS A 19 6.11 7.50 -6.73
N ALA A 20 4.89 7.28 -7.23
CA ALA A 20 3.93 6.35 -6.62
C ALA A 20 4.52 4.93 -6.54
N GLU A 21 5.11 4.45 -7.64
CA GLU A 21 5.68 3.11 -7.70
C GLU A 21 6.86 2.93 -6.75
N ARG A 22 7.77 3.91 -6.68
CA ARG A 22 8.90 3.91 -5.73
C ARG A 22 8.44 3.93 -4.28
N THR A 23 7.42 4.73 -3.95
CA THR A 23 6.85 4.78 -2.60
C THR A 23 6.31 3.41 -2.18
N ILE A 24 5.59 2.73 -3.08
CA ILE A 24 5.02 1.41 -2.78
C ILE A 24 6.12 0.35 -2.63
N GLU A 25 7.11 0.36 -3.51
CA GLU A 25 8.27 -0.53 -3.39
C GLU A 25 9.02 -0.35 -2.05
N MET A 26 9.17 0.91 -1.62
CA MET A 26 9.78 1.22 -0.32
C MET A 26 8.93 0.66 0.83
N LEU A 27 7.62 0.91 0.86
CA LEU A 27 6.72 0.43 1.92
C LEU A 27 6.72 -1.10 2.00
N GLU A 28 6.63 -1.79 0.86
CA GLU A 28 6.71 -3.24 0.78
C GLU A 28 8.04 -3.78 1.31
N THR A 29 9.15 -3.13 0.95
CA THR A 29 10.50 -3.55 1.36
C THR A 29 10.69 -3.39 2.86
N GLN A 30 10.24 -2.28 3.44
CA GLN A 30 10.29 -2.06 4.88
C GLN A 30 9.43 -3.07 5.64
N ALA A 31 8.21 -3.32 5.18
CA ALA A 31 7.31 -4.31 5.77
C ALA A 31 7.93 -5.72 5.78
N ARG A 32 8.52 -6.13 4.64
CA ARG A 32 9.25 -7.42 4.54
C ARG A 32 10.46 -7.48 5.47
N ALA A 33 11.27 -6.42 5.55
CA ALA A 33 12.49 -6.38 6.35
C ALA A 33 12.26 -6.59 7.86
N VAL A 34 11.07 -6.23 8.35
CA VAL A 34 10.70 -6.43 9.77
C VAL A 34 9.62 -7.50 9.98
N ASN A 35 9.23 -8.22 8.91
CA ASN A 35 8.15 -9.21 8.93
C ASN A 35 6.84 -8.65 9.52
N ALA A 36 6.42 -7.48 9.05
CA ALA A 36 5.20 -6.81 9.47
C ALA A 36 4.11 -6.87 8.41
N LEU A 37 2.86 -6.81 8.85
CA LEU A 37 1.71 -6.66 7.96
C LEU A 37 1.65 -5.23 7.40
N LEU A 38 1.59 -5.07 6.08
CA LEU A 38 1.35 -3.78 5.43
C LEU A 38 -0.12 -3.70 4.99
N VAL A 39 -0.84 -2.70 5.49
CA VAL A 39 -2.20 -2.36 5.09
C VAL A 39 -2.19 -0.99 4.43
N ILE A 40 -2.74 -0.90 3.22
CA ILE A 40 -2.83 0.34 2.46
C ILE A 40 -4.30 0.62 2.16
N ALA A 41 -4.78 1.79 2.59
CA ALA A 41 -6.04 2.36 2.12
C ALA A 41 -5.75 3.26 0.93
N THR A 42 -6.43 3.03 -0.19
CA THR A 42 -6.22 3.84 -1.39
C THR A 42 -7.39 3.79 -2.37
N HIS A 43 -7.62 4.90 -3.07
CA HIS A 43 -8.44 4.97 -4.28
C HIS A 43 -7.63 4.76 -5.58
N ASP A 44 -6.30 4.62 -5.49
CA ASP A 44 -5.40 4.48 -6.63
C ASP A 44 -5.50 3.10 -7.30
N GLN A 45 -5.99 3.09 -8.55
CA GLN A 45 -6.15 1.86 -9.34
C GLN A 45 -4.80 1.22 -9.74
N ARG A 46 -3.71 2.01 -9.76
CA ARG A 46 -2.36 1.53 -10.09
C ARG A 46 -1.89 0.52 -9.03
N LEU A 47 -2.18 0.81 -7.75
CA LEU A 47 -1.80 -0.04 -6.61
C LEU A 47 -2.55 -1.36 -6.59
N LYS A 48 -3.83 -1.37 -7.00
CA LYS A 48 -4.65 -2.59 -6.97
C LYS A 48 -3.99 -3.72 -7.76
N ARG A 49 -3.47 -3.44 -8.97
CA ARG A 49 -2.81 -4.47 -9.79
C ARG A 49 -1.56 -5.07 -9.14
N ARG A 50 -0.88 -4.33 -8.26
CA ARG A 50 0.35 -4.75 -7.59
C ARG A 50 0.10 -5.53 -6.30
N ILE A 51 -1.00 -5.23 -5.61
CA ILE A 51 -1.34 -5.86 -4.34
C ILE A 51 -2.28 -7.05 -4.58
N ALA A 52 -1.78 -8.25 -4.29
CA ALA A 52 -2.53 -9.50 -4.49
C ALA A 52 -3.78 -9.62 -3.60
N LYS A 53 -3.72 -9.11 -2.37
CA LYS A 53 -4.85 -9.15 -1.42
C LYS A 53 -5.55 -7.80 -1.41
N GLN A 54 -6.75 -7.76 -1.99
CA GLN A 54 -7.58 -6.57 -2.04
C GLN A 54 -8.84 -6.77 -1.23
N VAL A 55 -9.26 -5.72 -0.53
CA VAL A 55 -10.56 -5.65 0.13
C VAL A 55 -11.24 -4.40 -0.41
N MET A 56 -12.40 -4.58 -1.03
CA MET A 56 -13.20 -3.47 -1.53
C MET A 56 -14.17 -3.01 -0.44
N LEU A 57 -14.09 -1.74 -0.06
CA LEU A 57 -14.97 -1.13 0.94
C LEU A 57 -16.09 -0.38 0.22
N GLY A 58 -17.33 -0.83 0.40
CA GLY A 58 -18.52 -0.30 -0.28
C GLY A 58 -19.29 -1.39 -1.05
N ALA A 59 -20.57 -1.15 -1.33
CA ALA A 59 -21.38 -2.08 -2.14
C ALA A 59 -20.87 -2.10 -3.59
N PRO A 60 -20.85 -3.26 -4.28
CA PRO A 60 -20.65 -3.29 -5.72
C PRO A 60 -21.76 -2.46 -6.37
N ALA A 61 -21.38 -1.52 -7.23
CA ALA A 61 -22.33 -0.82 -8.10
C ALA A 61 -22.98 -1.80 -9.08
#